data_AF-A0A950YDN3-F1
#
_entry.id   AF-A0A950YDN3-F1
#
_cell.length_a   1.000
_cell.length_b   1.000
_cell.length_c   1.000
_cell.angle_alpha   90.00
_cell.angle_beta   90.00
_cell.angle_gamma   90.00
#
_symmetry.space_group_name_H-M   'P 1'
#
loop_
_entity.id
_entity.type
_entity.pdbx_description
1 polymer ?
#
loop_
_entity_poly.entity_id
_entity_poly.type
_entity_poly.pdbx_seq_one_letter_code
_entity_poly.pdbx_strand_id
1 'polypeptide(L)'
;EREVLEAAVRALAELHGIDTTGSTTERRPTPHATERRLTAHAADRPALLAAWMEELVFLAESEGFVATEVLDLELGAGSVSARVAGVLDEPPPLVKAVTYHRLTFEPAGEVYVARVILDV
;
A
#
# COMPACT_ATOMS: atom_id res chain seq x y z
N GLU A 1 -5.35 7.08 -10.85
CA GLU A 1 -4.07 7.20 -10.09
C GLU A 1 -4.24 6.82 -8.62
N ARG A 2 -5.10 7.50 -7.84
CA ARG A 2 -5.30 7.20 -6.40
C ARG A 2 -5.67 5.74 -6.13
N GLU A 3 -6.58 5.20 -6.93
CA GLU A 3 -6.99 3.79 -6.84
C GLU A 3 -5.82 2.80 -6.95
N VAL A 4 -4.75 3.14 -7.70
CA VAL A 4 -3.55 2.30 -7.79
C VAL A 4 -2.79 2.28 -6.47
N LEU A 5 -2.68 3.44 -5.80
CA LEU A 5 -2.01 3.55 -4.49
C LEU A 5 -2.80 2.81 -3.40
N GLU A 6 -4.13 2.89 -3.45
CA GLU A 6 -5.02 2.13 -2.56
C GLU A 6 -4.98 0.61 -2.85
N ALA A 7 -4.90 0.23 -4.13
CA ALA A 7 -4.73 -1.17 -4.52
C ALA A 7 -3.38 -1.73 -4.05
N ALA A 8 -2.33 -0.92 -4.03
CA ALA A 8 -1.02 -1.33 -3.51
C ALA A 8 -1.06 -1.70 -2.02
N VAL A 9 -1.82 -0.97 -1.20
CA VAL A 9 -2.05 -1.31 0.22
C VAL A 9 -2.71 -2.69 0.33
N ARG A 10 -3.79 -2.93 -0.41
CA ARG A 10 -4.49 -4.22 -0.40
C ARG A 10 -3.61 -5.36 -0.87
N ALA A 11 -2.85 -5.16 -1.95
CA ALA A 11 -1.94 -6.17 -2.49
C ALA A 11 -0.83 -6.56 -1.51
N LEU A 12 -0.26 -5.59 -0.77
CA LEU A 12 0.73 -5.89 0.28
C LEU A 12 0.10 -6.60 1.48
N ALA A 13 -1.09 -6.19 1.90
CA ALA A 13 -1.83 -6.89 2.97
C ALA A 13 -2.08 -8.36 2.60
N GLU A 14 -2.56 -8.62 1.39
CA GLU A 14 -2.77 -9.98 0.86
C GLU A 14 -1.46 -10.78 0.83
N LEU A 15 -0.36 -10.16 0.40
CA LEU A 15 0.96 -10.81 0.38
C LEU A 15 1.43 -11.21 1.79
N HIS A 16 1.13 -10.41 2.80
CA HIS A 16 1.40 -10.73 4.20
C HIS A 16 0.39 -11.72 4.82
N GLY A 17 -0.54 -12.26 4.03
CA GLY A 17 -1.54 -13.23 4.50
C GLY A 17 -2.71 -12.60 5.26
N ILE A 18 -2.85 -11.27 5.20
CA ILE A 18 -4.00 -10.57 5.77
C ILE A 18 -5.13 -10.57 4.74
N ASP A 19 -6.10 -11.47 4.92
CA ASP A 19 -7.30 -11.52 4.09
C ASP A 19 -8.12 -10.23 4.25
N THR A 20 -7.95 -9.29 3.32
CA THR A 20 -8.77 -8.07 3.25
C THR A 20 -10.08 -8.30 2.48
N THR A 21 -10.23 -9.44 1.80
CA THR A 21 -11.35 -9.76 0.90
C THR A 21 -12.56 -10.40 1.60
N GLY A 22 -12.62 -10.37 2.93
CA GLY A 22 -13.76 -10.85 3.71
C GLY A 22 -15.07 -10.17 3.30
N SER A 23 -15.97 -10.96 2.71
CA SER A 23 -17.36 -10.72 2.31
C SER A 23 -18.09 -9.49 2.90
N THR A 24 -18.84 -8.80 2.06
CA THR A 24 -19.78 -7.67 2.29
C THR A 24 -20.90 -7.91 3.33
N THR A 25 -20.78 -8.87 4.24
CA THR A 25 -21.78 -9.14 5.27
C THR A 25 -21.11 -8.98 6.63
N GLU A 26 -21.41 -7.85 7.27
CA GLU A 26 -21.01 -7.51 8.65
C GLU A 26 -19.53 -7.15 8.85
N ARG A 27 -19.12 -6.00 8.28
CA ARG A 27 -17.89 -5.31 8.67
C ARG A 27 -18.06 -4.76 10.09
N ARG A 28 -17.97 -5.64 11.08
CA ARG A 28 -17.79 -5.26 12.50
C ARG A 28 -16.41 -4.59 12.57
N PRO A 29 -16.30 -3.35 13.10
CA PRO A 29 -15.01 -2.71 13.24
C PRO A 29 -14.11 -3.67 14.01
N THR A 30 -12.98 -4.06 13.41
CA THR A 30 -11.93 -4.79 14.11
C THR A 30 -11.55 -3.93 15.31
N PRO A 31 -11.76 -4.37 16.56
CA PRO A 31 -11.67 -3.50 17.75
C PRO A 31 -10.27 -2.93 18.04
N HIS A 32 -9.29 -3.18 17.16
CA HIS A 32 -7.88 -2.86 17.31
C HIS A 32 -7.24 -2.32 16.01
N ALA A 33 -8.01 -1.87 15.01
CA ALA A 33 -7.43 -1.24 13.83
C ALA A 33 -6.63 0.01 14.25
N THR A 34 -5.32 -0.05 14.08
CA THR A 34 -4.41 1.03 14.44
C THR A 34 -4.23 1.95 13.23
N GLU A 35 -4.17 3.26 13.46
CA GLU A 35 -3.98 4.23 12.38
C GLU A 35 -2.52 4.68 12.29
N ARG A 36 -2.06 4.94 11.06
CA ARG A 36 -0.77 5.57 10.75
C ARG A 36 -0.94 6.63 9.68
N ARG A 37 -0.13 7.68 9.76
CA ARG A 37 0.01 8.68 8.69
C ARG A 37 1.33 8.43 7.98
N LEU A 38 1.27 8.32 6.66
CA LEU A 38 2.41 8.07 5.79
C LEU A 38 2.50 9.17 4.74
N THR A 39 3.72 9.50 4.37
CA THR A 39 3.99 10.44 3.28
C THR A 39 5.14 9.89 2.45
N ALA A 40 4.98 9.88 1.13
CA ALA A 40 6.06 9.52 0.20
C ALA A 40 6.21 10.61 -0.87
N HIS A 41 7.43 10.74 -1.41
CA HIS A 41 7.79 11.74 -2.42
C HIS A 41 8.59 11.10 -3.54
N ALA A 42 8.35 11.54 -4.78
CA ALA A 42 9.13 11.13 -5.92
C ALA A 42 9.01 12.11 -7.10
N ALA A 43 9.89 11.94 -8.09
CA ALA A 43 9.93 12.79 -9.29
C ALA A 43 8.81 12.51 -10.30
N ASP A 44 8.25 11.29 -10.32
CA ASP A 44 7.20 10.86 -11.25
C ASP A 44 6.26 9.81 -10.62
N ARG A 45 5.23 9.38 -11.37
CA ARG A 45 4.22 8.43 -10.87
C ARG A 45 4.73 7.02 -10.60
N PRO A 46 5.49 6.39 -11.52
CA PRO A 46 6.16 5.14 -11.22
C PRO A 46 6.96 5.22 -9.91
N ALA A 47 7.87 6.19 -9.79
CA ALA A 47 8.71 6.32 -8.62
C ALA A 47 7.91 6.65 -7.35
N LEU A 48 6.79 7.38 -7.47
CA LEU A 48 5.92 7.68 -6.34
C LEU A 48 5.21 6.43 -5.83
N LEU A 49 4.78 5.53 -6.73
CA LEU A 49 4.24 4.24 -6.34
C LEU A 49 5.30 3.38 -5.66
N ALA A 50 6.53 3.37 -6.16
CA ALA A 50 7.62 2.64 -5.52
C ALA A 50 7.89 3.16 -4.10
N ALA A 51 8.11 4.47 -3.95
CA ALA A 51 8.33 5.10 -2.65
C ALA A 51 7.15 4.87 -1.69
N TRP A 52 5.91 4.92 -2.18
CA TRP A 52 4.73 4.60 -1.39
C TRP A 52 4.74 3.16 -0.86
N MET A 53 5.06 2.19 -1.71
CA MET A 53 5.16 0.79 -1.32
C MET A 53 6.34 0.52 -0.38
N GLU A 54 7.47 1.23 -0.55
CA GLU A 54 8.63 1.14 0.35
C GLU A 54 8.26 1.58 1.77
N GLU A 55 7.53 2.68 1.93
CA GLU A 55 7.06 3.13 3.25
C GLU A 55 6.13 2.10 3.91
N LEU A 56 5.24 1.46 3.15
CA LEU A 56 4.35 0.42 3.66
C LEU A 56 5.12 -0.83 4.12
N VAL A 57 6.09 -1.29 3.32
CA VAL A 57 6.97 -2.41 3.66
C VAL A 57 7.81 -2.06 4.89
N PHE A 58 8.36 -0.85 4.94
CA PHE A 58 9.13 -0.37 6.07
C PHE A 58 8.32 -0.42 7.38
N LEU A 59 7.06 0.03 7.38
CA LEU A 59 6.21 -0.07 8.57
C LEU A 59 5.92 -1.51 8.99
N ALA A 60 5.71 -2.41 8.03
CA ALA A 60 5.48 -3.83 8.30
C ALA A 60 6.72 -4.47 8.94
N GLU A 61 7.92 -4.18 8.44
CA GLU A 61 9.17 -4.75 8.95
C GLU A 61 9.64 -4.12 10.26
N SER A 62 9.54 -2.80 10.39
CA SER A 62 10.11 -2.06 11.53
C SER A 62 9.16 -1.97 12.72
N GLU A 63 7.85 -1.87 12.47
CA GLU A 63 6.83 -1.71 13.51
C GLU A 63 5.89 -2.91 13.64
N GLY A 64 5.98 -3.91 12.75
CA GLY A 64 4.99 -4.99 12.67
C GLY A 64 3.62 -4.50 12.19
N PHE A 65 3.56 -3.30 11.59
CA PHE A 65 2.30 -2.69 11.18
C PHE A 65 1.99 -3.00 9.72
N VAL A 66 0.98 -3.84 9.48
CA VAL A 66 0.49 -4.14 8.13
C VAL A 66 -0.73 -3.26 7.85
N ALA A 67 -0.58 -2.31 6.93
CA ALA A 67 -1.68 -1.48 6.45
C ALA A 67 -2.68 -2.32 5.63
N THR A 68 -3.97 -2.16 5.91
CA THR A 68 -5.05 -2.93 5.27
C THR A 68 -6.05 -2.05 4.54
N GLU A 69 -6.18 -0.79 4.92
CA GLU A 69 -7.16 0.14 4.36
C GLU A 69 -6.61 1.57 4.34
N VAL A 70 -6.89 2.29 3.26
CA VAL A 70 -6.64 3.73 3.16
C VAL A 70 -7.89 4.47 3.65
N LEU A 71 -7.75 5.27 4.70
CA LEU A 71 -8.83 6.06 5.28
C LEU A 71 -8.96 7.45 4.62
N ASP A 72 -7.83 8.00 4.19
CA ASP A 72 -7.74 9.28 3.49
C ASP A 72 -6.46 9.32 2.65
N LEU A 73 -6.51 9.92 1.46
CA LEU A 73 -5.38 10.00 0.54
C LEU A 73 -5.40 11.28 -0.28
N GLU A 74 -4.34 12.06 -0.10
CA GLU A 74 -4.03 13.26 -0.85
C GLU A 74 -2.90 12.95 -1.85
N LEU A 75 -3.21 13.09 -3.14
CA LEU A 75 -2.24 12.87 -4.22
C LEU A 75 -1.87 14.22 -4.87
N GLY A 76 -0.64 14.67 -4.63
CA GLY A 76 -0.02 15.82 -5.29
C GLY A 76 0.75 15.43 -6.55
N ALA A 77 1.44 16.37 -7.19
CA ALA A 77 2.22 16.11 -8.41
C ALA A 77 3.44 15.19 -8.20
N GLY A 78 4.06 15.25 -7.02
CA GLY A 78 5.24 14.44 -6.67
C GLY A 78 5.21 13.93 -5.23
N SER A 79 4.01 13.83 -4.66
CA SER A 79 3.83 13.39 -3.28
C SER A 79 2.50 12.66 -3.10
N VAL A 80 2.49 11.69 -2.19
CA VAL A 80 1.28 11.11 -1.62
C VAL A 80 1.34 11.28 -0.11
N SER A 81 0.25 11.72 0.50
CA SER A 81 0.04 11.73 1.94
C SER A 81 -1.23 10.95 2.21
N ALA A 82 -1.16 9.97 3.11
CA ALA A 82 -2.30 9.12 3.40
C ALA A 82 -2.39 8.82 4.89
N ARG A 83 -3.63 8.63 5.35
CA ARG A 83 -3.94 8.02 6.63
C ARG A 83 -4.43 6.61 6.34
N VAL A 84 -3.80 5.62 6.94
CA VAL A 84 -4.14 4.20 6.75
C VAL A 84 -4.54 3.56 8.06
N ALA A 85 -5.47 2.63 7.99
CA ALA A 85 -5.74 1.67 9.05
C ALA A 85 -4.97 0.38 8.76
N GLY A 86 -4.60 -0.32 9.82
CA GLY A 86 -3.89 -1.58 9.74
C GLY A 86 -3.95 -2.37 11.04
N VAL A 87 -3.24 -3.49 11.03
CA VAL A 87 -3.09 -4.39 12.17
C VAL A 87 -1.64 -4.42 12.62
N LEU A 88 -1.42 -4.60 13.92
CA LEU A 88 -0.10 -4.97 14.45
C LEU A 88 -0.04 -6.49 14.48
N ASP A 89 0.93 -7.04 13.76
CA ASP A 89 1.17 -8.47 13.66
C ASP A 89 2.68 -8.73 13.55
N GLU A 90 3.09 -9.99 13.53
CA GLU A 90 4.47 -10.39 13.17
C GLU A 90 4.45 -10.99 11.76
N PRO A 91 4.27 -10.16 10.70
CA PRO A 91 4.19 -10.67 9.35
C PRO A 91 5.49 -11.38 8.96
N PRO A 92 5.44 -12.45 8.16
CA PRO A 92 6.66 -13.05 7.63
C PRO A 92 7.40 -12.00 6.77
N PRO A 93 8.75 -11.91 6.83
CA PRO A 93 9.53 -10.99 6.03
C PRO A 93 9.55 -11.46 4.57
N LEU A 94 8.44 -11.19 3.87
CA LEU A 94 8.14 -11.69 2.53
C LEU A 94 8.55 -10.73 1.43
N VAL A 95 8.76 -9.45 1.71
CA VAL A 95 9.17 -8.45 0.71
C VAL A 95 10.46 -7.82 1.17
N LYS A 96 11.55 -8.08 0.45
CA LYS A 96 12.89 -7.53 0.74
C LYS A 96 13.09 -6.15 0.13
N ALA A 97 12.46 -5.89 -1.02
CA ALA A 97 12.57 -4.61 -1.71
C ALA A 97 11.45 -4.40 -2.72
N VAL A 98 11.06 -3.14 -2.90
CA VAL A 98 10.27 -2.69 -4.06
C VAL A 98 11.27 -2.33 -5.15
N THR A 99 11.18 -2.99 -6.31
CA THR A 99 12.15 -2.74 -7.38
C THR A 99 11.56 -1.85 -8.47
N TYR A 100 12.40 -0.96 -9.01
CA TYR A 100 12.09 -0.22 -10.24
C TYR A 100 12.08 -1.12 -11.49
N HIS A 101 12.40 -2.41 -11.35
CA HIS A 101 12.50 -3.33 -12.47
C HIS A 101 11.11 -3.59 -13.09
N ARG A 102 10.94 -3.17 -14.35
CA ARG A 102 9.66 -3.27 -15.09
C ARG A 102 8.48 -2.61 -14.35
N LEU A 103 8.78 -1.56 -13.61
CA LEU A 103 7.80 -0.69 -13.00
C LEU A 103 7.09 0.10 -14.11
N THR A 104 5.79 -0.09 -14.24
CA THR A 104 4.96 0.70 -15.15
C THR A 104 3.83 1.36 -14.37
N PHE A 105 3.43 2.55 -14.82
CA PHE A 105 2.29 3.28 -14.30
C PHE A 105 1.70 4.10 -15.44
N GLU A 106 0.60 3.63 -16.01
CA GLU A 106 0.09 4.15 -17.28
C GLU A 106 -1.43 4.31 -17.23
N PRO A 107 -1.98 5.32 -17.93
CA PRO A 107 -3.42 5.41 -18.14
C PRO A 107 -3.89 4.27 -19.06
N ALA A 108 -5.01 3.64 -18.71
CA ALA A 108 -5.66 2.59 -19.47
C ALA A 108 -7.16 2.91 -19.59
N GLY A 109 -7.50 3.80 -20.52
CA GLY A 109 -8.85 4.35 -20.63
C GLY A 109 -9.17 5.32 -19.51
N GLU A 110 -10.23 5.06 -18.74
CA GLU A 110 -10.64 5.89 -17.60
C GLU A 110 -9.91 5.53 -16.30
N VAL A 111 -9.17 4.42 -16.28
CA VAL A 111 -8.43 3.94 -15.11
C VAL A 111 -6.93 4.09 -15.30
N TYR A 112 -6.19 3.91 -14.22
CA TYR A 112 -4.74 3.77 -14.26
C TYR A 112 -4.37 2.34 -13.90
N VAL A 113 -3.35 1.81 -14.56
CA VAL A 113 -2.81 0.48 -14.29
C VAL A 113 -1.34 0.64 -13.97
N ALA A 114 -0.89 -0.07 -12.94
CA ALA A 114 0.52 -0.17 -12.62
C ALA A 114 0.95 -1.61 -12.46
N ARG A 115 2.23 -1.86 -12.75
CA ARG A 115 2.87 -3.15 -12.55
C ARG A 115 4.14 -2.92 -11.77
N VAL A 116 4.27 -3.59 -10.63
CA VAL A 116 5.44 -3.55 -9.75
C VAL A 116 5.98 -4.96 -9.63
N ILE A 117 7.30 -5.13 -9.61
CA ILE A 117 7.94 -6.40 -9.26
C ILE A 117 8.59 -6.22 -7.88
N LEU A 118 8.16 -7.06 -6.94
CA LEU A 118 8.72 -7.13 -5.59
C LEU A 118 9.80 -8.20 -5.55
N ASP A 119 10.88 -7.92 -4.82
CA ASP A 119 11.85 -8.94 -4.42
C ASP A 119 11.38 -9.58 -3.11
N VAL A 120 11.31 -10.91 -3.08
CA VAL A 120 10.74 -11.70 -1.98
C VAL A 120 11.77 -12.64 -1.36
#